data_AF-A0A3B8L3G4-F1
#
_entry.id   AF-A0A3B8L3G4-F1
#
_cell.length_a   1.000
_cell.length_b   1.000
_cell.length_c   1.000
_cell.angle_alpha   90.00
_cell.angle_beta   90.00
_cell.angle_gamma   90.00
#
_symmetry.space_group_name_H-M   'P 1'
#
loop_
_entity.id
_entity.type
_entity.pdbx_description
1 polymer ?
#
loop_
_entity_poly.entity_id
_entity_poly.type
_entity_poly.pdbx_seq_one_letter_code
_entity_poly.pdbx_strand_id
1 'polypeptide(L)'
;MTGRHRSRLQGFSAEFAEHREYVAGDDVRYVDWKVFGRSDRYFLKQFEDETNFSCWLVLDTSESMSYRSTGTPCSKLDHARRAATALAWLALRQADAVGLVTVAGTLKNVLPPSTQPS
;
A
#
# COMPACT_ATOMS: atom_id res chain seq x y z
N MET A 1 4.22 5.22 -10.52
CA MET A 1 5.43 5.07 -9.67
C MET A 1 5.00 4.15 -8.54
N THR A 2 5.41 2.89 -8.62
CA THR A 2 4.83 1.73 -7.91
C THR A 2 5.47 1.48 -6.55
N GLY A 3 4.66 1.05 -5.58
CA GLY A 3 5.05 0.87 -4.18
C GLY A 3 5.90 -0.37 -3.93
N ARG A 4 6.78 -0.27 -2.94
CA ARG A 4 7.81 -1.29 -2.59
C ARG A 4 7.25 -2.49 -1.82
N HIS A 5 6.03 -2.93 -2.14
CA HIS A 5 5.38 -4.04 -1.46
C HIS A 5 5.24 -5.25 -2.39
N ARG A 6 6.13 -6.24 -2.23
CA ARG A 6 5.90 -7.60 -2.74
C ARG A 6 4.91 -8.30 -1.82
N SER A 7 3.65 -8.41 -2.24
CA SER A 7 2.68 -9.29 -1.57
C SER A 7 3.04 -10.77 -1.78
N ARG A 8 2.74 -11.61 -0.77
CA ARG A 8 2.74 -13.08 -0.86
C ARG A 8 1.38 -13.66 -1.27
N LEU A 9 0.38 -12.80 -1.51
CA LEU A 9 -0.98 -13.13 -1.92
C LEU A 9 -1.23 -12.63 -3.34
N GLN A 10 -1.48 -13.58 -4.25
CA GLN A 10 -1.88 -13.35 -5.64
C GLN A 10 -3.21 -12.58 -5.68
N GLY A 11 -3.13 -11.28 -5.94
CA GLY A 11 -4.26 -10.43 -6.27
C GLY A 11 -4.37 -10.30 -7.79
N PHE A 12 -5.58 -10.43 -8.33
CA PHE A 12 -5.91 -10.60 -9.74
C PHE A 12 -5.74 -9.34 -10.62
N SER A 13 -4.64 -8.60 -10.47
CA SER A 13 -4.27 -7.47 -11.34
C SER A 13 -2.82 -7.63 -11.78
N ALA A 14 -2.67 -8.55 -12.71
CA ALA A 14 -1.42 -8.99 -13.28
C ALA A 14 -1.14 -8.15 -14.54
N GLU A 15 -0.48 -7.00 -14.42
CA GLU A 15 0.03 -6.30 -15.61
C GLU A 15 1.23 -7.08 -16.18
N PHE A 16 1.32 -7.17 -17.51
CA PHE A 16 2.38 -7.93 -18.19
C PHE A 16 3.75 -7.28 -17.91
N ALA A 17 4.65 -8.03 -17.28
CA ALA A 17 5.97 -7.54 -16.91
C ALA A 17 7.00 -7.82 -18.02
N GLU A 18 7.20 -9.09 -18.36
CA GLU A 18 8.18 -9.51 -19.36
C GLU A 18 7.95 -10.95 -19.84
N HIS A 19 8.57 -11.30 -20.98
CA HIS A 19 8.68 -12.68 -21.45
C HIS A 19 9.96 -13.31 -20.89
N ARG A 20 9.82 -14.44 -20.18
CA ARG A 20 10.96 -15.28 -19.77
C ARG A 20 10.95 -16.57 -20.55
N GLU A 21 12.12 -17.06 -20.93
CA GLU A 21 12.24 -18.40 -21.54
C GLU A 21 11.78 -19.49 -20.57
N TYR A 22 11.02 -20.43 -21.10
CA TYR A 22 10.55 -21.61 -20.37
C TYR A 22 11.73 -22.50 -19.98
N VAL A 23 11.71 -23.01 -18.75
CA VAL A 23 12.60 -24.05 -18.26
C VAL A 23 11.77 -25.24 -17.80
N ALA A 24 12.32 -26.45 -17.92
CA ALA A 24 11.64 -27.67 -17.49
C ALA A 24 11.24 -27.58 -16.00
N GLY A 25 9.94 -27.76 -15.74
CA GLY A 25 9.34 -27.61 -14.41
C GLY A 25 8.51 -26.35 -14.24
N ASP A 26 8.58 -25.40 -15.18
CA ASP A 26 7.69 -24.25 -15.20
C ASP A 26 6.25 -24.64 -15.57
N ASP A 27 5.28 -23.87 -15.09
CA ASP A 27 3.86 -24.11 -15.33
C ASP A 27 3.46 -23.67 -16.75
N VAL A 28 3.08 -24.64 -17.58
CA VAL A 28 2.69 -24.45 -18.98
C VAL A 28 1.48 -23.53 -19.17
N ARG A 29 0.67 -23.28 -18.12
CA ARG A 29 -0.48 -22.37 -18.19
C ARG A 29 -0.09 -20.93 -18.49
N TYR A 30 1.16 -20.55 -18.20
CA TYR A 30 1.66 -19.20 -18.45
C TYR A 30 2.39 -19.05 -19.80
N VAL A 31 2.43 -20.10 -20.63
CA VAL A 31 3.08 -20.05 -21.95
C VAL A 31 2.35 -19.07 -22.88
N ASP A 32 3.12 -18.18 -23.49
CA ASP A 32 2.64 -17.28 -24.53
C ASP A 32 2.63 -17.99 -25.90
N TRP A 33 1.51 -18.65 -26.20
CA TRP A 33 1.31 -19.34 -27.48
C TRP A 33 1.43 -18.42 -28.70
N LYS A 34 1.20 -17.12 -28.55
CA LYS A 34 1.32 -16.14 -29.65
C LYS A 34 2.78 -15.85 -29.98
N VAL A 35 3.64 -15.80 -28.96
CA VAL A 35 5.10 -15.67 -29.17
C VAL A 35 5.65 -16.97 -29.74
N PHE A 36 5.22 -18.13 -29.19
CA PHE A 36 5.63 -19.43 -29.70
C PHE A 36 5.36 -19.58 -31.21
N GLY A 37 4.16 -19.25 -31.68
CA GLY A 37 3.82 -19.33 -33.11
C GLY A 37 4.62 -18.40 -34.04
N ARG A 38 5.44 -17.48 -33.51
CA ARG A 38 6.30 -16.57 -34.28
C ARG A 38 7.79 -16.88 -34.14
N SER A 39 8.21 -17.39 -32.99
CA SER A 39 9.64 -17.58 -32.66
C SER A 39 10.06 -19.03 -32.54
N ASP A 40 9.12 -19.98 -32.53
CA ASP A 40 9.32 -21.42 -32.26
C ASP A 40 10.05 -21.68 -30.92
N ARG A 41 9.94 -20.72 -30.00
CA ARG A 41 10.55 -20.74 -28.67
C ARG A 41 9.48 -20.54 -27.60
N TYR A 42 9.59 -21.30 -26.52
CA TYR A 42 8.66 -21.24 -25.40
C TYR A 42 9.01 -20.08 -24.48
N PHE A 43 8.09 -19.13 -24.39
CA PHE A 43 8.16 -18.01 -23.45
C PHE A 43 6.99 -18.06 -22.49
N LEU A 44 7.24 -17.73 -21.22
CA LEU A 44 6.24 -17.54 -20.19
C LEU A 44 5.91 -16.05 -20.05
N LYS A 45 4.63 -15.73 -19.91
CA LYS A 45 4.18 -14.40 -19.48
C LYS A 45 4.46 -14.26 -17.99
N GLN A 46 5.38 -13.39 -17.62
CA GLN A 46 5.50 -12.93 -16.24
C GLN A 46 4.56 -11.76 -16.03
N PHE A 47 3.89 -11.77 -14.89
CA PHE A 47 3.00 -10.71 -14.46
C PHE A 47 3.58 -10.04 -13.23
N GLU A 48 3.51 -8.72 -13.16
CA GLU A 48 3.87 -7.96 -11.97
C GLU A 48 2.60 -7.79 -11.13
N ASP A 49 2.57 -8.40 -9.95
CA ASP A 49 1.49 -8.19 -8.98
C ASP A 49 1.74 -6.85 -8.28
N GLU A 50 1.16 -5.76 -8.80
CA GLU A 50 1.09 -4.50 -8.09
C GLU A 50 0.14 -4.64 -6.90
N THR A 51 0.71 -4.71 -5.69
CA THR A 51 -0.11 -4.72 -4.47
C THR A 51 -0.50 -3.29 -4.15
N ASN A 52 -1.75 -2.94 -4.44
CA ASN A 52 -2.35 -1.68 -4.01
C ASN A 52 -2.54 -1.69 -2.48
N PHE A 53 -1.50 -1.32 -1.73
CA PHE A 53 -1.58 -1.18 -0.28
C PHE A 53 -2.25 0.15 0.09
N SER A 54 -3.22 0.09 1.00
CA SER A 54 -3.87 1.27 1.56
C SER A 54 -3.73 1.27 3.08
N CYS A 55 -3.14 2.33 3.62
CA CYS A 55 -2.90 2.52 5.04
C CYS A 55 -4.03 3.37 5.66
N TRP A 56 -4.69 2.84 6.68
CA TRP A 56 -5.66 3.59 7.47
C TRP A 56 -5.08 3.98 8.81
N LEU A 57 -5.00 5.28 9.07
CA LEU A 57 -4.63 5.83 10.37
C LEU A 57 -5.90 6.13 11.16
N VAL A 58 -6.00 5.57 12.36
CA VAL A 58 -7.11 5.85 13.28
C VAL A 58 -6.56 6.61 14.47
N LEU A 59 -6.98 7.87 14.62
CA LEU A 59 -6.49 8.79 15.63
C LEU A 59 -7.57 9.05 16.68
N ASP A 60 -7.29 8.67 17.93
CA ASP A 60 -8.15 9.07 19.04
C ASP A 60 -8.01 10.58 19.30
N THR A 61 -9.16 11.24 19.40
CA THR A 61 -9.36 12.67 19.66
C THR A 61 -10.30 12.88 20.86
N SER A 62 -10.51 11.84 21.66
CA SER A 62 -11.24 11.91 22.93
C SER A 62 -10.62 12.94 23.89
N GLU A 63 -11.40 13.40 24.86
CA GLU A 63 -10.95 14.39 25.85
C GLU A 63 -9.70 13.93 26.62
N SER A 64 -9.54 12.63 26.83
CA SER A 64 -8.36 12.04 27.48
C SER A 64 -7.04 12.35 26.76
N MET A 65 -7.10 12.63 25.45
CA MET A 65 -5.94 12.98 24.62
C MET A 65 -5.49 14.44 24.81
N SER A 66 -6.30 15.28 25.45
CA SER A 66 -5.92 16.65 25.83
C SER A 66 -4.89 16.70 26.97
N TYR A 67 -4.67 15.57 27.67
CA TYR A 67 -3.73 15.46 28.79
C TYR A 67 -2.33 15.96 28.42
N ARG A 68 -1.75 16.76 29.32
CA ARG A 68 -0.37 17.27 29.25
C ARG A 68 0.36 16.88 30.55
N SER A 69 1.56 16.34 30.41
CA SER A 69 2.42 16.10 31.57
C SER A 69 3.01 17.41 32.08
N THR A 70 3.20 17.52 33.40
CA THR A 70 3.83 18.69 34.02
C THR A 70 5.20 18.96 33.39
N GLY A 71 5.45 20.21 33.00
CA GLY A 71 6.69 20.63 32.34
C GLY A 71 6.79 20.31 30.84
N THR A 72 5.75 19.72 30.24
CA THR A 72 5.73 19.43 28.79
C THR A 72 4.74 20.35 28.06
N PRO A 73 5.17 21.05 26.99
CA PRO A 73 4.29 21.98 26.27
C PRO A 73 3.30 21.27 25.35
N CYS A 74 3.45 19.97 25.09
CA CYS A 74 2.64 19.18 24.15
C CYS A 74 1.67 18.24 24.88
N SER A 75 0.49 18.03 24.31
CA SER A 75 -0.49 17.04 24.76
C SER A 75 -0.25 15.66 24.13
N LYS A 76 -0.91 14.63 24.66
CA LYS A 76 -0.96 13.30 24.02
C LYS A 76 -1.44 13.41 22.57
N LEU A 77 -2.46 14.23 22.32
CA LEU A 77 -2.97 14.49 20.97
C LEU A 77 -1.90 15.10 20.05
N ASP A 78 -1.10 16.04 20.56
CA ASP A 78 -0.03 16.66 19.76
C ASP A 78 1.03 15.64 19.34
N HIS A 79 1.37 14.71 20.23
CA HIS A 79 2.29 13.60 19.90
C HIS A 79 1.67 12.62 18.91
N ALA A 80 0.41 12.24 19.12
CA ALA A 80 -0.30 11.33 18.23
C ALA A 80 -0.45 11.91 16.82
N ARG A 81 -0.74 13.22 16.70
CA ARG A 81 -0.75 13.93 15.40
C ARG A 81 0.60 13.85 14.70
N ARG A 82 1.71 14.13 15.40
CA ARG A 82 3.07 14.05 14.80
C ARG A 82 3.40 12.64 14.33
N ALA A 83 3.08 11.62 15.12
CA ALA A 83 3.29 10.23 14.76
C ALA A 83 2.44 9.85 13.53
N ALA A 84 1.16 10.20 13.51
CA ALA A 84 0.27 9.96 12.38
C ALA A 84 0.78 10.65 11.10
N THR A 85 1.21 11.91 11.18
CA THR A 85 1.81 12.63 10.05
C THR A 85 3.08 11.95 9.54
N ALA A 86 3.97 11.52 10.43
CA ALA A 86 5.20 10.83 10.03
C ALA A 86 4.91 9.49 9.32
N LEU A 87 3.97 8.70 9.84
CA LEU A 87 3.55 7.44 9.23
C LEU A 87 2.87 7.66 7.88
N ALA A 88 1.95 8.63 7.79
CA ALA A 88 1.29 9.00 6.54
C ALA A 88 2.31 9.39 5.48
N TRP A 89 3.29 10.22 5.84
CA TRP A 89 4.33 10.66 4.93
C TRP A 89 5.22 9.51 4.43
N LEU A 90 5.56 8.55 5.30
CA LEU A 90 6.32 7.35 4.91
C LEU A 90 5.56 6.46 3.92
N ALA A 91 4.25 6.27 4.14
CA ALA A 91 3.40 5.50 3.23
C ALA A 91 3.18 6.23 1.89
N LEU A 92 2.92 7.54 1.91
CA LEU A 92 2.80 8.34 0.69
C LEU A 92 4.09 8.34 -0.14
N ARG A 93 5.28 8.35 0.49
CA ARG A 93 6.57 8.20 -0.20
C ARG A 93 6.76 6.85 -0.89
N GLN A 94 6.02 5.84 -0.46
CA GLN A 94 5.98 4.52 -1.09
C GLN A 94 4.84 4.41 -2.10
N ALA A 95 4.17 5.52 -2.44
CA ALA A 95 3.01 5.58 -3.33
C ALA A 95 1.79 4.78 -2.84
N ASP A 96 1.74 4.49 -1.54
CA ASP A 96 0.59 3.85 -0.92
C ASP A 96 -0.47 4.88 -0.53
N ALA A 97 -1.75 4.54 -0.72
CA ALA A 97 -2.84 5.45 -0.38
C ALA A 97 -3.02 5.51 1.15
N VAL A 98 -3.11 6.71 1.73
CA VAL A 98 -3.28 6.89 3.17
C VAL A 98 -4.60 7.57 3.48
N GLY A 99 -5.42 6.94 4.33
CA GLY A 99 -6.65 7.51 4.89
C GLY A 99 -6.49 7.83 6.38
N LEU A 100 -7.30 8.77 6.87
CA LEU A 100 -7.30 9.17 8.28
C LEU A 100 -8.72 9.17 8.84
N VAL A 101 -8.90 8.54 9.99
CA VAL A 101 -10.14 8.55 10.75
C VAL A 101 -9.87 9.14 12.12
N THR A 102 -10.67 10.12 12.53
CA THR A 102 -10.65 10.62 13.92
C THR A 102 -11.82 10.06 14.71
N VAL A 103 -11.54 9.66 15.94
CA VAL A 103 -12.52 9.01 16.83
C VAL A 103 -12.58 9.75 18.17
N ALA A 104 -13.76 9.88 18.77
CA ALA A 104 -13.92 10.37 20.14
C ALA A 104 -15.23 9.77 20.70
N GLY A 105 -15.19 8.49 21.05
CA GLY A 105 -16.37 7.66 21.38
C GLY A 105 -17.23 7.29 20.16
N THR A 106 -17.33 8.19 19.18
CA THR A 106 -17.91 7.95 17.85
C THR A 106 -16.91 8.35 16.76
N LEU A 107 -17.14 7.89 15.52
CA LEU A 107 -16.45 8.44 14.36
C LEU A 107 -16.75 9.94 14.24
N LYS A 108 -15.72 10.75 14.00
CA LYS A 108 -15.84 12.21 13.86
C LYS A 108 -15.59 12.63 12.41
N ASN A 109 -14.36 12.41 11.93
CA ASN A 109 -13.99 12.73 10.55
C ASN A 109 -13.40 11.49 9.87
N VAL A 110 -13.66 11.38 8.57
CA VAL A 110 -13.08 10.36 7.70
C VAL A 110 -12.50 11.07 6.49
N LEU A 111 -11.19 10.99 6.33
CA LEU A 111 -10.48 11.34 5.12
C LEU A 111 -10.21 10.04 4.37
N PRO A 112 -10.79 9.85 3.18
CA PRO A 112 -10.61 8.62 2.41
C PRO A 112 -9.15 8.48 1.98
N PRO A 113 -8.67 7.24 1.74
CA PRO A 113 -7.29 7.03 1.37
C PRO A 113 -6.97 7.67 0.02
N SER A 114 -5.90 8.46 0.00
CA SER A 114 -5.38 9.11 -1.20
C SER A 114 -3.87 8.94 -1.26
N THR A 115 -3.34 8.83 -2.46
CA THR A 115 -1.88 8.87 -2.72
C THR A 115 -1.36 10.30 -2.84
N GLN A 116 -2.25 11.29 -2.83
CA GLN A 116 -1.93 12.71 -2.84
C GLN A 116 -2.20 13.34 -1.48
N PRO A 117 -1.30 14.20 -0.98
CA PRO A 117 -1.60 15.03 0.18
C PRO A 117 -2.76 15.98 -0.15
N SER A 118 -3.82 15.91 0.65
CA SER A 118 -5.01 16.78 0.60
C SER A 118 -4.80 18.11 1.29
#